data_AF-A0A2K8ZAE3-F1
#
_entry.id   AF-A0A2K8ZAE3-F1
#
_cell.length_a   1.000
_cell.length_b   1.000
_cell.length_c   1.000
_cell.angle_alpha   90.00
_cell.angle_beta   90.00
_cell.angle_gamma   90.00
#
_symmetry.space_group_name_H-M   'P 1'
#
loop_
_entity.id
_entity.type
_entity.pdbx_description
1 polymer ?
#
loop_
_entity_poly.entity_id
_entity_poly.type
_entity_poly.pdbx_seq_one_letter_code
_entity_poly.pdbx_strand_id
1 'polypeptide(L)'
;MKLNWPLRFDRSTPRRLEPVRFTAPFAQPASPAVPFTPVPVSLFEFKRLLARYKRAGFEGHQIWRQSQEKYFFQPKTPISMLVHTIIDPFTSPEWMIEDWSIKFMLSERLLTHARKQSDTPNWYEDPLIAATWGGVIATCFRSVQAYHKSFAILPMVGDRLFNEDTGWQIKDRSIDGDLMTITFTLDS
;
A
#
# COMPACT_ATOMS: atom_id res chain seq x y z
N MET A 1 2.67 9.69 60.13
CA MET A 1 3.44 10.82 59.60
C MET A 1 4.86 10.37 59.28
N LYS A 2 5.22 10.28 58.00
CA LYS A 2 6.60 10.26 57.50
C LYS A 2 6.62 11.12 56.23
N LEU A 3 7.20 12.31 56.35
CA LEU A 3 7.40 13.25 55.25
C LEU A 3 8.55 12.75 54.37
N ASN A 4 8.27 12.49 53.09
CA ASN A 4 9.31 12.29 52.09
C ASN A 4 9.77 13.66 51.56
N TRP A 5 11.09 13.88 51.59
CA TRP A 5 11.74 15.08 51.04
C TRP A 5 11.63 15.13 49.50
N PRO A 6 11.55 16.32 48.88
CA PRO A 6 11.48 16.42 47.43
C PRO A 6 12.84 16.09 46.79
N LEU A 7 12.79 15.28 45.73
CA LEU A 7 13.91 14.97 44.85
C LEU A 7 14.50 16.27 44.29
N ARG A 8 15.74 16.59 44.70
CA ARG A 8 16.52 17.67 44.09
C ARG A 8 17.12 17.14 42.79
N PHE A 9 16.61 17.61 41.66
CA PHE A 9 17.28 17.42 40.38
C PHE A 9 18.48 18.37 40.30
N ASP A 10 19.68 17.80 40.17
CA ASP A 10 20.89 18.56 39.92
C ASP A 10 20.79 19.18 38.52
N ARG A 11 20.60 20.49 38.47
CA ARG A 11 20.58 21.26 37.21
C ARG A 11 22.01 21.39 36.70
N SER A 12 22.48 20.38 35.97
CA SER A 12 23.66 20.58 35.13
C SER A 12 23.34 21.62 34.05
N THR A 13 24.27 22.56 33.83
CA THR A 13 24.16 23.59 32.80
C THR A 13 24.01 22.96 31.42
N PRO A 14 23.11 23.45 30.55
CA PRO A 14 22.89 22.86 29.24
C PRO A 14 24.18 22.91 28.42
N ARG A 15 24.67 21.75 27.98
CA ARG A 15 25.76 21.68 27.00
C ARG A 15 25.26 22.32 25.69
N ARG A 16 25.84 23.45 25.34
CA ARG A 16 25.63 24.11 24.04
C ARG A 16 26.19 23.20 22.95
N LEU A 17 25.31 22.49 22.25
CA LEU A 17 25.68 21.73 21.06
C LEU A 17 25.91 22.75 19.94
N GLU A 18 27.17 22.94 19.56
CA GLU A 18 27.52 23.70 18.36
C GLU A 18 26.87 23.02 17.14
N PRO A 19 26.21 23.76 16.25
CA PRO A 19 25.58 23.18 15.07
C PRO A 19 26.65 22.57 14.15
N VAL A 20 26.48 21.30 13.82
CA VAL A 20 27.29 20.62 12.80
C VAL A 20 27.04 21.32 11.46
N ARG A 21 28.08 21.92 10.90
CA ARG A 21 27.99 22.61 9.60
C ARG A 21 27.68 21.57 8.52
N PHE A 22 26.58 21.77 7.80
CA PHE A 22 26.28 21.03 6.58
C PHE A 22 27.30 21.43 5.50
N THR A 23 28.26 20.56 5.22
CA THR A 23 29.07 20.65 3.99
C THR A 23 28.30 19.95 2.88
N ALA A 24 27.62 20.73 2.03
CA ALA A 24 27.14 20.21 0.75
C ALA A 24 28.37 19.90 -0.12
N PRO A 25 28.58 18.66 -0.60
CA PRO A 25 29.78 18.28 -1.35
C PRO A 25 29.93 18.97 -2.72
N PHE A 26 29.02 19.88 -3.08
CA PHE A 26 28.99 20.56 -4.39
C PHE A 26 29.04 22.09 -4.30
N ALA A 27 29.27 22.68 -3.13
CA ALA A 27 29.43 24.13 -3.01
C ALA A 27 30.86 24.55 -3.38
N GLN A 28 31.12 24.76 -4.67
CA GLN A 28 32.27 25.56 -5.11
C GLN A 28 32.03 27.04 -4.78
N PRO A 29 33.08 27.82 -4.46
CA PRO A 29 32.94 29.23 -4.15
C PRO A 29 32.36 30.00 -5.35
N ALA A 30 31.35 30.81 -5.06
CA ALA A 30 30.62 31.61 -6.04
C ALA A 30 31.56 32.51 -6.85
N SER A 31 31.71 32.18 -8.13
CA SER A 31 32.15 33.11 -9.18
C SER A 31 30.92 33.90 -9.66
N PRO A 32 31.07 35.14 -10.18
CA PRO A 32 29.96 36.08 -10.26
C PRO A 32 28.85 35.58 -11.19
N ALA A 33 27.61 35.86 -10.77
CA ALA A 33 26.36 35.42 -11.39
C ALA A 33 26.29 35.84 -12.87
N VAL A 34 26.60 34.90 -13.76
CA VAL A 34 26.12 34.95 -15.14
C VAL A 34 24.73 34.32 -15.15
N PRO A 35 23.68 35.00 -15.63
CA PRO A 35 22.37 34.39 -15.75
C PRO A 35 22.45 33.19 -16.68
N PHE A 36 22.01 32.03 -16.22
CA PHE A 36 21.90 30.81 -17.04
C PHE A 36 20.97 31.11 -18.21
N THR A 37 21.53 31.32 -19.40
CA THR A 37 20.76 31.31 -20.64
C THR A 37 20.39 29.84 -20.93
N PRO A 38 19.09 29.47 -20.96
CA PRO A 38 18.71 28.13 -21.36
C PRO A 38 19.18 27.90 -22.79
N VAL A 39 20.03 26.89 -22.99
CA VAL A 39 20.45 26.47 -24.32
C VAL A 39 19.19 26.07 -25.10
N PRO A 40 18.92 26.66 -26.27
CA PRO A 40 17.76 26.28 -27.06
C PRO A 40 17.92 24.84 -27.53
N VAL A 41 17.21 23.93 -26.88
CA VAL A 41 17.14 22.53 -27.30
C VAL A 41 16.46 22.51 -28.66
N SER A 42 17.16 22.00 -29.68
CA SER A 42 16.59 21.93 -31.02
C SER A 42 15.32 21.08 -31.01
N LEU A 43 14.36 21.42 -31.87
CA LEU A 43 13.08 20.69 -31.97
C LEU A 43 13.29 19.19 -32.23
N PHE A 44 14.41 18.84 -32.88
CA PHE A 44 14.84 17.47 -33.10
C PHE A 44 15.27 16.76 -31.81
N GLU A 45 16.07 17.41 -30.96
CA GLU A 45 16.47 16.86 -29.66
C GLU A 45 15.29 16.71 -28.69
N PHE A 46 14.37 17.68 -28.69
CA PHE A 46 13.14 17.59 -27.91
C PHE A 46 12.29 16.38 -28.34
N LYS A 47 12.08 16.20 -29.65
CA LYS A 47 11.36 15.04 -30.18
C LYS A 47 12.04 13.72 -29.83
N ARG A 48 13.39 13.68 -29.86
CA ARG A 48 14.17 12.49 -29.49
C ARG A 48 14.03 12.16 -28.00
N LEU A 49 14.09 13.16 -27.11
CA LEU A 49 13.89 12.99 -25.68
C LEU A 49 12.45 12.58 -25.35
N LEU A 50 11.46 13.19 -25.99
CA LEU A 50 10.05 12.85 -25.81
C LEU A 50 9.77 11.41 -26.27
N ALA A 51 10.36 10.97 -27.39
CA ALA A 51 10.24 9.60 -27.86
C ALA A 51 10.88 8.59 -26.89
N ARG A 52 12.03 8.94 -26.30
CA ARG A 52 12.67 8.14 -25.23
C ARG A 52 11.80 8.08 -23.98
N TYR A 53 11.24 9.19 -23.54
CA TYR A 53 10.36 9.24 -22.37
C TYR A 53 9.08 8.42 -22.60
N LYS A 54 8.45 8.57 -23.77
CA LYS A 54 7.28 7.77 -24.14
C LYS A 54 7.61 6.27 -24.16
N ARG A 55 8.76 5.88 -24.71
CA ARG A 55 9.19 4.48 -24.75
C ARG A 55 9.51 3.94 -23.35
N ALA A 56 10.18 4.71 -22.51
CA ALA A 56 10.49 4.32 -21.13
C ALA A 56 9.23 4.23 -20.24
N GLY A 57 8.28 5.15 -20.40
CA GLY A 57 6.99 5.09 -19.72
C GLY A 57 6.13 3.90 -20.19
N PHE A 58 6.21 3.55 -21.48
CA PHE A 58 5.50 2.40 -22.05
C PHE A 58 6.15 1.07 -21.65
N GLU A 59 7.48 0.99 -21.60
CA GLU A 59 8.22 -0.17 -21.09
C GLU A 59 7.98 -0.36 -19.58
N GLY A 60 7.97 0.72 -18.79
CA GLY A 60 7.60 0.66 -17.37
C GLY A 60 6.16 0.17 -17.15
N HIS A 61 5.22 0.63 -17.98
CA HIS A 61 3.83 0.17 -17.91
C HIS A 61 3.66 -1.28 -18.39
N GLN A 62 4.42 -1.72 -19.39
CA GLN A 62 4.45 -3.12 -19.85
C GLN A 62 5.13 -4.05 -18.84
N ILE A 63 6.22 -3.64 -18.20
CA ILE A 63 6.88 -4.41 -17.13
C ILE A 63 5.95 -4.51 -15.92
N TRP A 64 5.25 -3.44 -15.56
CA TRP A 64 4.22 -3.47 -14.52
C TRP A 64 3.06 -4.41 -14.88
N ARG A 65 2.57 -4.38 -16.13
CA ARG A 65 1.49 -5.26 -16.61
C ARG A 65 1.91 -6.73 -16.73
N GLN A 66 3.13 -7.01 -17.21
CA GLN A 66 3.71 -8.36 -17.25
C GLN A 66 4.06 -8.89 -15.85
N SER A 67 4.43 -8.00 -14.93
CA SER A 67 4.62 -8.34 -13.52
C SER A 67 3.28 -8.77 -12.91
N GLN A 68 2.22 -7.99 -13.14
CA GLN A 68 0.84 -8.36 -12.78
C GLN A 68 0.46 -9.74 -13.36
N GLU A 69 0.64 -9.98 -14.66
CA GLU A 69 0.34 -11.27 -15.30
C GLU A 69 1.17 -12.43 -14.72
N LYS A 70 2.46 -12.24 -14.43
CA LYS A 70 3.29 -13.28 -13.77
C LYS A 70 2.81 -13.60 -12.36
N TYR A 71 2.17 -12.66 -11.65
CA TYR A 71 1.55 -12.92 -10.36
C TYR A 71 0.18 -13.61 -10.47
N PHE A 72 -0.54 -13.45 -11.59
CA PHE A 72 -1.80 -14.18 -11.83
C PHE A 72 -1.58 -15.63 -12.27
N PHE A 73 -0.46 -15.96 -12.94
CA PHE A 73 -0.22 -17.27 -13.54
C PHE A 73 0.82 -18.16 -12.84
N GLN A 74 1.22 -17.86 -11.59
CA GLN A 74 1.90 -18.85 -10.74
C GLN A 74 0.95 -19.39 -9.66
N PRO A 75 0.09 -20.38 -9.96
CA PRO A 75 -0.59 -21.14 -8.93
C PRO A 75 0.42 -22.12 -8.35
N LYS A 76 1.22 -21.69 -7.37
CA LYS A 76 2.00 -22.64 -6.56
C LYS A 76 1.19 -23.24 -5.41
N THR A 77 -0.03 -22.75 -5.22
CA THR A 77 -1.06 -23.42 -4.44
C THR A 77 -2.32 -23.50 -5.30
N PRO A 78 -2.97 -24.69 -5.38
CA PRO A 78 -4.30 -24.74 -5.95
C PRO A 78 -5.15 -23.82 -5.08
N ILE A 79 -5.60 -22.70 -5.65
CA ILE A 79 -6.74 -21.97 -5.11
C ILE A 79 -7.84 -23.01 -5.11
N SER A 80 -8.09 -23.59 -3.93
CA SER A 80 -9.23 -24.46 -3.72
C SER A 80 -10.42 -23.67 -4.25
N MET A 81 -11.03 -24.14 -5.34
CA MET A 81 -12.28 -23.60 -5.88
C MET A 81 -13.42 -23.96 -4.91
N LEU A 82 -13.24 -23.63 -3.63
CA LEU A 82 -14.35 -23.45 -2.72
C LEU A 82 -15.13 -22.28 -3.28
N VAL A 83 -16.37 -22.56 -3.63
CA VAL A 83 -17.38 -21.58 -4.00
C VAL A 83 -17.53 -20.65 -2.79
N HIS A 84 -16.66 -19.64 -2.71
CA HIS A 84 -16.66 -18.66 -1.64
C HIS A 84 -17.71 -17.62 -2.00
N THR A 85 -18.73 -17.49 -1.16
CA THR A 85 -19.75 -16.47 -1.41
C THR A 85 -19.12 -15.10 -1.16
N ILE A 86 -19.37 -14.15 -2.05
CA ILE A 86 -18.77 -12.80 -1.97
C ILE A 86 -19.23 -12.04 -0.70
N ILE A 87 -20.35 -12.48 -0.11
CA ILE A 87 -20.95 -11.91 1.10
C ILE A 87 -20.15 -12.35 2.34
N ASP A 88 -19.60 -13.56 2.33
CA ASP A 88 -18.85 -14.09 3.46
C ASP A 88 -17.44 -13.50 3.52
N PRO A 89 -16.84 -13.39 4.72
CA PRO A 89 -15.46 -12.95 4.86
C PRO A 89 -14.53 -13.82 4.04
N PHE A 90 -13.75 -13.20 3.15
CA PHE A 90 -12.71 -13.87 2.40
C PHE A 90 -11.64 -14.35 3.37
N THR A 91 -11.39 -15.65 3.33
CA THR A 91 -10.41 -16.32 4.19
C THR A 91 -9.45 -17.13 3.34
N SER A 92 -8.20 -17.20 3.78
CA SER A 92 -7.19 -18.09 3.22
C SER A 92 -6.25 -18.53 4.33
N PRO A 93 -5.83 -19.81 4.37
CA PRO A 93 -4.87 -20.28 5.37
C PRO A 93 -3.50 -19.60 5.24
N GLU A 94 -3.19 -19.02 4.08
CA GLU A 94 -1.94 -18.30 3.83
C GLU A 94 -1.98 -16.86 4.35
N TRP A 95 -3.16 -16.34 4.68
CA TRP A 95 -3.33 -14.95 5.11
C TRP A 95 -3.10 -14.80 6.61
N MET A 96 -1.87 -15.07 7.01
CA MET A 96 -1.40 -14.96 8.37
C MET A 96 -0.36 -13.85 8.47
N ILE A 97 -0.49 -13.00 9.49
CA ILE A 97 0.54 -12.03 9.88
C ILE A 97 0.91 -12.35 11.32
N GLU A 98 2.14 -12.83 11.49
CA GLU A 98 2.58 -13.46 12.75
C GLU A 98 1.64 -14.62 13.09
N ASP A 99 0.91 -14.53 14.21
CA ASP A 99 -0.05 -15.54 14.65
C ASP A 99 -1.51 -15.13 14.40
N TRP A 100 -1.74 -14.00 13.70
CA TRP A 100 -3.07 -13.47 13.44
C TRP A 100 -3.58 -13.83 12.05
N SER A 101 -4.79 -14.38 11.98
CA SER A 101 -5.50 -14.63 10.73
C SER A 101 -6.15 -13.36 10.21
N ILE A 102 -5.82 -12.99 8.98
CA ILE A 102 -6.36 -11.81 8.32
C ILE A 102 -7.52 -12.22 7.42
N LYS A 103 -8.68 -11.61 7.66
CA LYS A 103 -9.90 -11.78 6.88
C LYS A 103 -10.30 -10.47 6.24
N PHE A 104 -10.96 -10.54 5.09
CA PHE A 104 -11.46 -9.36 4.40
C PHE A 104 -12.96 -9.48 4.15
N MET A 105 -13.67 -8.39 4.36
CA MET A 105 -15.08 -8.25 4.02
C MET A 105 -15.27 -7.09 3.06
N LEU A 106 -16.23 -7.22 2.16
CA LEU A 106 -16.60 -6.15 1.26
C LEU A 106 -17.70 -5.31 1.90
N SER A 107 -17.60 -3.99 1.79
CA SER A 107 -18.68 -3.10 2.17
C SER A 107 -19.90 -3.28 1.25
N GLU A 108 -21.06 -2.82 1.71
CA GLU A 108 -22.29 -2.81 0.92
C GLU A 108 -22.13 -2.12 -0.44
N ARG A 109 -21.32 -1.05 -0.51
CA ARG A 109 -21.04 -0.34 -1.77
C ARG A 109 -20.34 -1.24 -2.77
N LEU A 110 -19.28 -1.92 -2.34
CA LEU A 110 -18.56 -2.88 -3.17
C LEU A 110 -19.44 -4.06 -3.57
N LEU A 111 -20.29 -4.56 -2.67
CA LEU A 111 -21.26 -5.61 -2.97
C LEU A 111 -22.29 -5.16 -4.02
N THR A 112 -22.77 -3.91 -3.97
CA THR A 112 -23.66 -3.38 -5.02
C THR A 112 -22.94 -3.24 -6.35
N HIS A 113 -21.64 -2.96 -6.35
CA HIS A 113 -20.83 -2.94 -7.58
C HIS A 113 -20.67 -4.35 -8.15
N ALA A 114 -20.37 -5.35 -7.31
CA ALA A 114 -20.32 -6.75 -7.71
C ALA A 114 -21.66 -7.21 -8.31
N ARG A 115 -22.78 -6.85 -7.68
CA ARG A 115 -24.14 -7.13 -8.19
C ARG A 115 -24.44 -6.48 -9.55
N LYS A 116 -23.86 -5.31 -9.84
CA LYS A 116 -24.03 -4.67 -11.15
C LYS A 116 -23.20 -5.35 -12.25
N GLN A 117 -22.16 -6.10 -11.88
CA GLN A 117 -21.31 -6.83 -12.81
C GLN A 117 -21.87 -8.21 -13.18
N SER A 118 -22.75 -8.76 -12.35
CA SER A 118 -23.45 -10.02 -12.61
C SER A 118 -24.74 -9.83 -13.41
N ASP A 119 -24.94 -10.69 -14.40
CA ASP A 119 -26.23 -10.82 -15.07
C ASP A 119 -27.14 -11.87 -14.41
N THR A 120 -26.64 -12.57 -13.38
CA THR A 120 -27.35 -13.66 -12.70
C THR A 120 -28.03 -13.20 -11.40
N PRO A 121 -29.17 -13.80 -11.02
CA PRO A 121 -29.82 -13.49 -9.75
C PRO A 121 -29.01 -13.98 -8.54
N ASN A 122 -28.24 -15.07 -8.68
CA ASN A 122 -27.34 -15.63 -7.66
C ASN A 122 -25.91 -15.11 -7.84
N TRP A 123 -25.78 -13.80 -8.01
CA TRP A 123 -24.52 -13.13 -8.31
C TRP A 123 -23.40 -13.33 -7.29
N TYR A 124 -23.76 -13.62 -6.03
CA TYR A 124 -22.81 -13.82 -4.94
C TYR A 124 -22.13 -15.20 -4.98
N GLU A 125 -22.65 -16.14 -5.76
CA GLU A 125 -22.09 -17.47 -6.05
C GLU A 125 -21.41 -17.53 -7.42
N ASP A 126 -21.43 -16.44 -8.19
CA ASP A 126 -20.85 -16.41 -9.53
C ASP A 126 -19.33 -16.62 -9.43
N PRO A 127 -18.79 -17.73 -9.98
CA PRO A 127 -17.37 -18.07 -9.85
C PRO A 127 -16.47 -17.05 -10.55
N LEU A 128 -16.94 -16.38 -11.61
CA LEU A 128 -16.15 -15.36 -12.31
C LEU A 128 -15.98 -14.11 -11.45
N ILE A 129 -17.06 -13.71 -10.79
CA ILE A 129 -17.05 -12.54 -9.90
C ILE A 129 -16.24 -12.89 -8.65
N ALA A 130 -16.49 -14.04 -8.03
CA ALA A 130 -15.73 -14.50 -6.88
C ALA A 130 -14.22 -14.58 -7.17
N ALA A 131 -13.81 -15.08 -8.35
CA ALA A 131 -12.41 -15.11 -8.77
C ALA A 131 -11.82 -13.71 -8.98
N THR A 132 -12.58 -12.81 -9.62
CA THR A 132 -12.15 -11.43 -9.87
C THR A 132 -11.89 -10.69 -8.55
N TRP A 133 -12.87 -10.74 -7.65
CA TRP A 133 -12.79 -10.08 -6.34
C TRP A 133 -11.74 -10.76 -5.45
N GLY A 134 -11.62 -12.09 -5.48
CA GLY A 134 -10.58 -12.84 -4.79
C GLY A 134 -9.16 -12.40 -5.20
N GLY A 135 -8.92 -12.13 -6.49
CA GLY A 135 -7.65 -11.60 -6.98
C GLY A 135 -7.32 -10.20 -6.43
N VAL A 136 -8.33 -9.33 -6.32
CA VAL A 136 -8.16 -7.99 -5.72
C VAL A 136 -7.88 -8.10 -4.22
N ILE A 137 -8.59 -8.97 -3.52
CA ILE A 137 -8.40 -9.18 -2.08
C ILE A 137 -7.03 -9.78 -1.77
N ALA A 138 -6.54 -10.73 -2.58
CA ALA A 138 -5.17 -11.22 -2.46
C ALA A 138 -4.13 -10.11 -2.62
N THR A 139 -4.43 -9.10 -3.44
CA THR A 139 -3.58 -7.90 -3.58
C THR A 139 -3.69 -6.98 -2.35
N CYS A 140 -4.88 -6.84 -1.77
CA CYS A 140 -5.08 -6.14 -0.50
C CYS A 140 -4.26 -6.80 0.63
N PHE A 141 -4.29 -8.13 0.75
CA PHE A 141 -3.47 -8.86 1.73
C PHE A 141 -1.98 -8.57 1.55
N ARG A 142 -1.46 -8.62 0.32
CA ARG A 142 -0.06 -8.29 0.03
C ARG A 142 0.30 -6.87 0.45
N SER A 143 -0.62 -5.92 0.28
CA SER A 143 -0.44 -4.54 0.76
C SER A 143 -0.38 -4.46 2.28
N VAL A 144 -1.29 -5.15 2.98
CA VAL A 144 -1.29 -5.22 4.46
C VAL A 144 0.03 -5.84 4.95
N GLN A 145 0.48 -6.92 4.32
CA GLN A 145 1.72 -7.60 4.67
C GLN A 145 2.95 -6.70 4.44
N ALA A 146 2.98 -5.96 3.33
CA ALA A 146 4.04 -5.00 3.05
C ALA A 146 4.05 -3.86 4.08
N TYR A 147 2.89 -3.29 4.39
CA TYR A 147 2.73 -2.24 5.40
C TYR A 147 3.24 -2.71 6.77
N HIS A 148 2.84 -3.92 7.20
CA HIS A 148 3.30 -4.50 8.45
C HIS A 148 4.82 -4.70 8.47
N LYS A 149 5.41 -5.19 7.38
CA LYS A 149 6.87 -5.34 7.28
C LYS A 149 7.62 -4.01 7.38
N SER A 150 7.03 -2.93 6.87
CA SER A 150 7.65 -1.59 6.86
C SER A 150 7.51 -0.86 8.19
N PHE A 151 6.35 -0.96 8.84
CA PHE A 151 6.01 -0.12 10.00
C PHE A 151 5.87 -0.91 11.31
N ALA A 152 5.94 -2.25 11.28
CA ALA A 152 5.68 -3.14 12.42
C ALA A 152 4.31 -2.91 13.09
N ILE A 153 3.36 -2.33 12.33
CA ILE A 153 1.99 -2.09 12.73
C ILE A 153 1.06 -2.47 11.58
N LEU A 154 -0.19 -2.81 11.91
CA LEU A 154 -1.21 -3.06 10.90
C LEU A 154 -1.86 -1.76 10.43
N PRO A 155 -2.33 -1.72 9.16
CA PRO A 155 -3.12 -0.60 8.65
C PRO A 155 -4.31 -0.27 9.55
N MET A 156 -4.64 1.01 9.62
CA MET A 156 -5.74 1.54 10.40
C MET A 156 -6.94 1.87 9.53
N VAL A 157 -8.08 2.10 10.17
CA VAL A 157 -9.28 2.60 9.51
C VAL A 157 -8.96 3.94 8.84
N GLY A 158 -9.29 4.05 7.56
CA GLY A 158 -8.98 5.20 6.73
C GLY A 158 -7.79 4.99 5.79
N ASP A 159 -6.92 4.01 6.06
CA ASP A 159 -5.77 3.72 5.20
C ASP A 159 -6.22 3.05 3.89
N ARG A 160 -5.46 3.31 2.83
CA ARG A 160 -5.68 2.72 1.51
C ARG A 160 -4.74 1.55 1.26
N LEU A 161 -5.28 0.49 0.67
CA LEU A 161 -4.53 -0.70 0.30
C LEU A 161 -4.14 -0.63 -1.19
N PHE A 162 -2.98 -1.21 -1.53
CA PHE A 162 -2.39 -1.45 -2.86
C PHE A 162 -2.11 -0.23 -3.77
N ASN A 163 -2.81 0.90 -3.61
CA ASN A 163 -2.53 2.14 -4.34
C ASN A 163 -3.08 3.36 -3.57
N GLU A 164 -2.38 4.49 -3.55
CA GLU A 164 -2.86 5.71 -2.88
C GLU A 164 -4.07 6.32 -3.60
N ASP A 165 -4.08 6.34 -4.93
CA ASP A 165 -5.14 7.01 -5.70
C ASP A 165 -6.33 6.10 -6.02
N THR A 166 -6.09 4.81 -6.26
CA THR A 166 -7.12 3.84 -6.69
C THR A 166 -7.31 2.70 -5.71
N GLY A 167 -6.66 2.76 -4.54
CA GLY A 167 -6.71 1.73 -3.53
C GLY A 167 -8.04 1.69 -2.81
N TRP A 168 -8.40 0.50 -2.33
CA TRP A 168 -9.56 0.36 -1.46
C TRP A 168 -9.21 0.82 -0.05
N GLN A 169 -10.14 1.54 0.54
CA GLN A 169 -10.00 2.08 1.88
C GLN A 169 -10.48 1.07 2.91
N ILE A 170 -9.78 0.99 4.04
CA ILE A 170 -10.27 0.26 5.21
C ILE A 170 -11.34 1.11 5.87
N LYS A 171 -12.60 0.69 5.73
CA LYS A 171 -13.75 1.36 6.34
C LYS A 171 -13.90 1.00 7.80
N ASP A 172 -13.62 -0.25 8.14
CA ASP A 172 -13.72 -0.75 9.50
C ASP A 172 -12.71 -1.88 9.75
N ARG A 173 -12.36 -2.08 11.02
CA ARG A 173 -11.45 -3.11 11.48
C ARG A 173 -12.00 -3.72 12.76
N SER A 174 -12.29 -5.01 12.73
CA SER A 174 -12.60 -5.78 13.94
C SER A 174 -11.43 -6.69 14.32
N ILE A 175 -11.21 -6.82 15.62
CA ILE A 175 -10.16 -7.67 16.20
C ILE A 175 -10.84 -8.62 17.17
N ASP A 176 -10.70 -9.91 16.90
CA ASP A 176 -11.14 -10.99 17.76
C ASP A 176 -9.89 -11.65 18.37
N GLY A 177 -9.68 -11.40 19.67
CA GLY A 177 -8.52 -11.93 20.41
C GLY A 177 -8.62 -13.41 20.75
N ASP A 178 -9.83 -13.97 20.80
CA ASP A 178 -10.04 -15.38 21.13
C ASP A 178 -9.71 -16.25 19.92
N LEU A 179 -10.12 -15.79 18.73
CA LEU A 179 -9.84 -16.47 17.46
C LEU A 179 -8.54 -15.99 16.79
N MET A 180 -7.79 -15.09 17.42
CA MET A 180 -6.61 -14.42 16.84
C MET A 180 -6.88 -13.96 15.41
N THR A 181 -8.03 -13.32 15.20
CA THR A 181 -8.51 -12.96 13.85
C THR A 181 -8.68 -11.44 13.74
N ILE A 182 -8.21 -10.88 12.63
CA ILE A 182 -8.42 -9.47 12.29
C ILE A 182 -9.21 -9.42 10.99
N THR A 183 -10.37 -8.77 11.03
CA THR A 183 -11.22 -8.62 9.85
C THR A 183 -11.20 -7.17 9.39
N PHE A 184 -10.85 -6.95 8.12
CA PHE A 184 -10.89 -5.65 7.48
C PHE A 184 -12.09 -5.53 6.57
N THR A 185 -12.91 -4.50 6.80
CA THR A 185 -14.01 -4.16 5.90
C THR A 185 -13.53 -3.12 4.89
N LEU A 186 -13.61 -3.46 3.61
CA LEU A 186 -13.06 -2.65 2.51
C LEU A 186 -14.16 -1.81 1.83
N ASP A 187 -13.83 -0.60 1.41
CA ASP A 187 -14.67 0.30 0.60
C ASP A 187 -13.89 0.87 -0.59
N SER A 188 -14.61 1.30 -1.64
CA SER A 188 -14.04 1.91 -2.85
C SER A 188 -13.77 3.39 -2.70
#